data_AF-A0A085WMI5-F1
#
_entry.id   AF-A0A085WMI5-F1
#
_cell.length_a   1.000
_cell.length_b   1.000
_cell.length_c   1.000
_cell.angle_alpha   90.00
_cell.angle_beta   90.00
_cell.angle_gamma   90.00
#
_symmetry.space_group_name_H-M   'P 1'
#
loop_
_entity.id
_entity.type
_entity.pdbx_description
1 polymer ?
#
loop_
_entity_poly.entity_id
_entity_poly.type
_entity_poly.pdbx_seq_one_letter_code
_entity_poly.pdbx_strand_id
1 'polypeptide(L)'
;MQQVLEHLRERQQIFARSSFVGFLRDTRLSPQERLSFLPCLAPLVLGLADLNRTMMGEEPELVPENPQESAHWAAYLSDLQMLGLSSTSDLNGMLRLLWGAEGSFTRKTLFELIDVAANASPVQAQILMRALHTAGSMGLGALEHVARTFEARTGKELVGFRFLRAQLEGASCWATAGQQLPPGSEKEALETVDEVFSHLMGLSNHLLAYALHQLEVKRALIAWEPPSSLTFEEFGIARLQALCEAVGYDASDTETVKRFFSFMSSPWGSQQIGSTPPWKSDITDDHTPYELSLALEDGRPEVRFLMESQSAHGPTTLRSTWEDGIALTERLSQEFGVRLERFNLVKDLFEPVDPRARFALWHAFFLKNGRADIKVYFNPAAQGPERAHAVVQEALERLGLHRVWRCLSEHTLRPDGLDQIIYFSLDLSAHRTARVKIYLAHKDITAEELESVMALAPEYVPGEAWIFCQALKGHTGRVESSRSLLTCLSFTSDEDRPTSVTLHVPVRCHVRNDQEALERIRFLLDPQAHMLLERAVRALAHRRLDTGVGLMQWASMRRQGSQLRTTIYLATEAYGLSAHQEVSPQPQPLLVGTARREFNRAIV
;
A
#
# COMPACT_ATOMS: atom_id res chain seq x y z
N MET A 1 -16.93 40.89 25.51
CA MET A 1 -15.62 40.43 26.02
C MET A 1 -15.78 39.29 27.02
N GLN A 2 -16.60 39.43 28.07
CA GLN A 2 -16.83 38.34 29.04
C GLN A 2 -17.36 37.05 28.39
N GLN A 3 -18.27 37.15 27.41
CA GLN A 3 -18.76 35.98 26.67
C GLN A 3 -17.66 35.30 25.85
N VAL A 4 -16.82 36.06 25.15
CA VAL A 4 -15.67 35.53 24.39
C VAL A 4 -14.68 34.80 25.31
N LEU A 5 -14.44 35.31 26.52
CA LEU A 5 -13.58 34.64 27.50
C LEU A 5 -14.18 33.34 28.01
N GLU A 6 -15.48 33.29 28.23
CA GLU A 6 -16.16 32.07 28.64
C GLU A 6 -16.15 31.04 27.52
N HIS A 7 -16.41 31.47 26.29
CA HIS A 7 -16.34 30.64 25.09
C HIS A 7 -14.94 30.06 24.85
N LEU A 8 -13.88 30.88 25.04
CA LEU A 8 -12.50 30.41 25.02
C LEU A 8 -12.24 29.30 26.06
N ARG A 9 -12.77 29.44 27.28
CA ARG A 9 -12.65 28.39 28.31
C ARG A 9 -13.41 27.12 27.94
N GLU A 10 -14.61 27.24 27.39
CA GLU A 10 -15.40 26.10 26.93
C GLU A 10 -14.65 25.32 25.84
N ARG A 11 -14.18 26.03 24.80
CA ARG A 11 -13.38 25.43 23.72
C ARG A 11 -12.07 24.83 24.23
N GLN A 12 -11.42 25.48 25.19
CA GLN A 12 -10.22 24.96 25.86
C GLN A 12 -10.50 23.62 26.57
N GLN A 13 -11.61 23.51 27.30
CA GLN A 13 -11.98 22.26 27.98
C GLN A 13 -12.27 21.13 27.00
N ILE A 14 -12.91 21.43 25.86
CA ILE A 14 -13.14 20.45 24.79
C ILE A 14 -11.80 19.96 24.23
N PHE A 15 -10.89 20.87 23.90
CA PHE A 15 -9.57 20.52 23.36
C PHE A 15 -8.75 19.69 24.36
N ALA A 16 -8.80 20.04 25.66
CA ALA A 16 -8.11 19.31 26.72
C ALA A 16 -8.60 17.85 26.91
N ARG A 17 -9.81 17.52 26.43
CA ARG A 17 -10.38 16.17 26.44
C ARG A 17 -10.20 15.43 25.11
N SER A 18 -9.46 16.01 24.15
CA SER A 18 -9.20 15.38 22.87
C SER A 18 -8.40 14.08 23.02
N SER A 19 -8.60 13.14 22.09
CA SER A 19 -7.86 11.89 22.03
C SER A 19 -6.34 12.12 21.88
N PHE A 20 -5.93 13.20 21.23
CA PHE A 20 -4.52 13.57 21.10
C PHE A 20 -3.89 13.94 22.45
N VAL A 21 -4.56 14.75 23.28
CA VAL A 21 -4.09 15.04 24.64
C VAL A 21 -4.10 13.77 25.50
N GLY A 22 -5.11 12.91 25.34
CA GLY A 22 -5.15 11.59 25.97
C GLY A 22 -3.94 10.71 25.61
N PHE A 23 -3.56 10.68 24.33
CA PHE A 23 -2.40 9.96 23.81
C PHE A 23 -1.07 10.46 24.42
N LEU A 24 -0.87 11.79 24.49
CA LEU A 24 0.32 12.37 25.13
C LEU A 24 0.43 12.02 26.62
N ARG A 25 -0.71 11.81 27.30
CA ARG A 25 -0.76 11.43 28.72
C ARG A 25 -0.65 9.92 28.96
N ASP A 26 -0.64 9.11 27.92
CA ASP A 26 -0.56 7.65 28.06
C ASP A 26 0.83 7.20 28.54
N THR A 27 0.95 6.94 29.84
CA THR A 27 2.22 6.53 30.48
C THR A 27 2.67 5.12 30.09
N ARG A 28 1.84 4.34 29.38
CA ARG A 28 2.21 3.04 28.82
C ARG A 28 3.15 3.18 27.62
N LEU A 29 3.16 4.35 26.98
CA LEU A 29 4.01 4.66 25.83
C LEU A 29 5.31 5.36 26.27
N SER A 30 6.41 5.05 25.59
CA SER A 30 7.67 5.76 25.79
C SER A 30 7.54 7.25 25.40
N PRO A 31 8.39 8.15 25.92
CA PRO A 31 8.38 9.54 25.47
C PRO A 31 8.60 9.70 23.96
N GLN A 32 9.51 8.92 23.37
CA GLN A 32 9.75 8.90 21.92
C GLN A 32 8.50 8.46 21.14
N GLU A 33 7.78 7.46 21.66
CA GLU A 33 6.53 6.97 21.08
C GLU A 33 5.41 8.01 21.11
N ARG A 34 5.30 8.74 22.22
CA ARG A 34 4.35 9.85 22.37
C ARG A 34 4.71 11.07 21.53
N LEU A 35 5.98 11.24 21.17
CA LEU A 35 6.51 12.36 20.37
C LEU A 35 6.72 12.00 18.90
N SER A 36 6.28 10.82 18.45
CA SER A 36 6.52 10.33 17.10
C SER A 36 5.88 11.19 15.99
N PHE A 37 4.92 12.06 16.33
CA PHE A 37 4.26 12.98 15.40
C PHE A 37 5.07 14.22 15.03
N LEU A 38 6.18 14.51 15.73
CA LEU A 38 6.92 15.75 15.50
C LEU A 38 7.38 15.96 14.05
N PRO A 39 7.87 14.96 13.31
CA PRO A 39 8.21 15.15 11.90
C PRO A 39 7.02 15.69 11.08
N CYS A 40 5.80 15.24 11.36
CA CYS A 40 4.56 15.72 10.72
C CYS A 40 4.13 17.12 11.19
N LEU A 41 4.54 17.55 12.39
CA LEU A 41 4.27 18.89 12.94
C LEU A 41 5.23 19.96 12.37
N ALA A 42 6.36 19.55 11.78
CA ALA A 42 7.43 20.44 11.35
C ALA A 42 6.97 21.67 10.52
N PRO A 43 6.06 21.55 9.53
CA PRO A 43 5.62 22.73 8.79
C PRO A 43 5.02 23.83 9.66
N LEU A 44 4.25 23.47 10.70
CA LEU A 44 3.67 24.46 11.61
C LEU A 44 4.76 25.13 12.46
N VAL A 45 5.67 24.34 13.06
CA VAL A 45 6.74 24.87 13.93
C VAL A 45 7.64 25.83 13.17
N LEU A 46 8.03 25.45 11.95
CA LEU A 46 8.91 26.27 11.10
C LEU A 46 8.17 27.48 10.51
N GLY A 47 6.85 27.40 10.33
CA GLY A 47 6.00 28.49 9.83
C GLY A 47 5.50 29.47 10.90
N LEU A 48 5.76 29.22 12.19
CA LEU A 48 5.31 30.11 13.27
C LEU A 48 5.82 31.54 13.14
N ALA A 49 7.06 31.72 12.65
CA ALA A 49 7.63 33.04 12.43
C ALA A 49 6.83 33.84 11.39
N ASP A 50 6.37 33.19 10.33
CA ASP A 50 5.55 33.83 9.29
C ASP A 50 4.16 34.19 9.82
N LEU A 51 3.53 33.28 10.58
CA LEU A 51 2.25 33.55 11.24
C LEU A 51 2.36 34.75 12.20
N ASN A 52 3.39 34.77 13.06
CA ASN A 52 3.62 35.87 14.00
C ASN A 52 3.84 37.20 13.28
N ARG A 53 4.61 37.21 12.19
CA ARG A 53 4.85 38.42 11.37
C ARG A 53 3.56 38.94 10.76
N THR A 54 2.70 38.06 10.24
CA THR A 54 1.39 38.45 9.70
C THR A 54 0.49 39.06 10.78
N MET A 55 0.55 38.54 12.01
CA MET A 55 -0.30 39.00 13.10
C MET A 55 0.20 40.30 13.77
N MET A 56 1.52 40.50 13.85
CA MET A 56 2.14 41.54 14.69
C MET A 56 2.86 42.64 13.89
N GLY A 57 3.13 42.44 12.59
CA GLY A 57 3.97 43.34 11.79
C GLY A 57 5.46 43.00 11.89
N GLU A 58 6.33 44.01 11.98
CA GLU A 58 7.77 43.81 12.22
C GLU A 58 8.01 43.19 13.60
N GLU A 59 9.04 42.32 13.69
CA GLU A 59 9.38 41.62 14.93
C GLU A 59 9.59 42.64 16.08
N PRO A 60 9.05 42.39 17.28
CA PRO A 60 9.57 43.09 18.45
C PRO A 60 11.06 42.78 18.55
N GLU A 61 11.90 43.81 18.72
CA GLU A 61 13.35 43.71 18.93
C GLU A 61 13.67 42.81 20.14
N LEU A 62 13.65 41.51 19.91
CA LEU A 62 14.33 40.49 20.69
C LEU A 62 15.33 39.86 19.73
N VAL A 63 16.19 40.69 19.14
CA VAL A 63 17.33 40.26 18.34
C VAL A 63 18.25 39.48 19.27
N PRO A 64 18.40 38.16 19.12
CA PRO A 64 19.52 37.47 19.74
C PRO A 64 20.79 38.05 19.12
N GLU A 65 21.86 38.24 19.90
CA GLU A 65 23.15 38.82 19.46
C GLU A 65 23.85 38.09 18.28
N ASN A 66 23.20 37.12 17.62
CA ASN A 66 23.71 36.44 16.45
C ASN A 66 22.60 36.23 15.37
N PRO A 67 22.63 36.96 14.23
CA PRO A 67 21.60 36.92 13.18
C PRO A 67 21.61 35.68 12.27
N GLN A 68 22.52 34.71 12.49
CA GLN A 68 22.74 33.64 11.52
C GLN A 68 21.83 32.41 11.63
N GLU A 69 21.09 32.20 12.71
CA GLU A 69 20.10 31.12 12.79
C GLU A 69 19.01 31.57 13.77
N SER A 70 17.75 31.67 13.37
CA SER A 70 16.71 31.84 14.39
C SER A 70 16.74 30.58 15.27
N ALA A 71 17.10 30.74 16.56
CA ALA A 71 17.48 29.66 17.47
C ALA A 71 16.44 28.53 17.62
N HIS A 72 15.22 28.73 17.09
CA HIS A 72 14.08 27.83 17.22
C HIS A 72 14.10 26.64 16.26
N TRP A 73 14.43 26.83 14.99
CA TRP A 73 14.43 25.71 14.04
C TRP A 73 15.63 24.78 14.29
N ALA A 74 16.79 25.34 14.63
CA ALA A 74 17.97 24.55 14.99
C ALA A 74 17.73 23.70 16.25
N ALA A 75 17.09 24.29 17.28
CA ALA A 75 16.71 23.56 18.47
C ALA A 75 15.65 22.47 18.19
N TYR A 76 14.69 22.74 17.30
CA TYR A 76 13.70 21.75 16.87
C TYR A 76 14.33 20.55 16.14
N LEU A 77 15.26 20.81 15.22
CA LEU A 77 15.97 19.74 14.51
C LEU A 77 16.83 18.90 15.46
N SER A 78 17.47 19.54 16.45
CA SER A 78 18.23 18.85 17.50
C SER A 78 17.34 17.89 18.31
N ASP A 79 16.13 18.34 18.69
CA ASP A 79 15.16 17.49 19.39
C ASP A 79 14.73 16.28 18.55
N LEU A 80 14.46 16.48 17.25
CA LEU A 80 14.11 15.37 16.33
C LEU A 80 15.24 14.34 16.25
N GLN A 81 16.48 14.79 16.13
CA GLN A 81 17.65 13.91 16.10
C GLN A 81 17.81 13.14 17.42
N MET A 82 17.64 13.83 18.56
CA MET A 82 17.77 13.24 19.89
C MET A 82 16.69 12.18 20.17
N LEU A 83 15.50 12.37 19.63
CA LEU A 83 14.39 11.42 19.71
C LEU A 83 14.52 10.24 18.73
N GLY A 84 15.53 10.25 17.86
CA GLY A 84 15.70 9.24 16.80
C GLY A 84 14.65 9.35 15.69
N LEU A 85 14.04 10.53 15.54
CA LEU A 85 12.99 10.82 14.55
C LEU A 85 13.55 11.37 13.24
N SER A 86 14.87 11.40 13.08
CA SER A 86 15.61 11.79 11.87
C SER A 86 15.55 10.75 10.74
N SER A 87 14.49 9.94 10.69
CA SER A 87 14.42 8.71 9.89
C SER A 87 14.25 8.89 8.37
N THR A 88 14.17 10.13 7.87
CA THR A 88 14.25 10.41 6.43
C THR A 88 15.72 10.64 6.08
N SER A 89 16.47 9.56 5.85
CA SER A 89 17.93 9.57 5.66
C SER A 89 18.38 10.33 4.41
N ASP A 90 17.46 10.67 3.51
CA ASP A 90 17.72 11.41 2.28
C ASP A 90 16.79 12.62 2.09
N LEU A 91 17.23 13.56 1.24
CA LEU A 91 16.48 14.78 0.90
C LEU A 91 15.10 14.46 0.31
N ASN A 92 14.98 13.37 -0.46
CA ASN A 92 13.72 12.97 -1.07
C ASN A 92 12.68 12.53 -0.03
N GLY A 93 13.09 11.76 0.97
CA GLY A 93 12.25 11.36 2.09
C GLY A 93 11.77 12.57 2.89
N MET A 94 12.66 13.53 3.15
CA MET A 94 12.28 14.80 3.78
C MET A 94 11.24 15.56 2.96
N LEU A 95 11.46 15.70 1.65
CA LEU A 95 10.52 16.38 0.77
C LEU A 95 9.18 15.64 0.67
N ARG A 96 9.17 14.30 0.66
CA ARG A 96 7.94 13.49 0.68
C ARG A 96 7.17 13.66 1.98
N LEU A 97 7.84 13.66 3.12
CA LEU A 97 7.19 13.92 4.41
C LEU A 97 6.61 15.35 4.44
N LEU A 98 7.43 16.34 4.10
CA LEU A 98 7.09 17.76 4.23
C LEU A 98 6.10 18.24 3.18
N TRP A 99 6.13 17.73 1.94
CA TRP A 99 5.29 18.16 0.83
C TRP A 99 4.29 17.10 0.33
N GLY A 100 4.42 15.85 0.76
CA GLY A 100 3.47 14.78 0.46
C GLY A 100 2.22 14.81 1.34
N ALA A 101 1.49 13.70 1.32
CA ALA A 101 0.19 13.55 1.99
C ALA A 101 0.28 13.68 3.51
N GLU A 102 1.35 13.15 4.12
CA GLU A 102 1.55 13.16 5.57
C GLU A 102 1.64 14.59 6.11
N GLY A 103 2.47 15.46 5.53
CA GLY A 103 2.55 16.87 5.93
C GLY A 103 1.41 17.75 5.40
N SER A 104 0.55 17.25 4.49
CA SER A 104 -0.39 18.10 3.75
C SER A 104 -1.41 18.78 4.66
N PHE A 105 -1.90 18.08 5.68
CA PHE A 105 -2.86 18.64 6.62
C PHE A 105 -2.21 19.76 7.46
N THR A 106 -1.02 19.50 8.02
CA THR A 106 -0.29 20.49 8.83
C THR A 106 0.04 21.75 8.02
N ARG A 107 0.47 21.60 6.75
CA ARG A 107 0.70 22.74 5.86
C ARG A 107 -0.58 23.53 5.58
N LYS A 108 -1.67 22.82 5.28
CA LYS A 108 -2.98 23.44 5.04
C LYS A 108 -3.44 24.24 6.27
N THR A 109 -3.34 23.66 7.46
CA THR A 109 -3.65 24.36 8.72
C THR A 109 -2.80 25.61 8.92
N LEU A 110 -1.49 25.55 8.66
CA LEU A 110 -0.63 26.74 8.73
C LEU A 110 -1.12 27.84 7.77
N PHE A 111 -1.40 27.50 6.51
CA PHE A 111 -1.85 28.48 5.53
C PHE A 111 -3.23 29.07 5.87
N GLU A 112 -4.15 28.25 6.37
CA GLU A 112 -5.46 28.71 6.85
C GLU A 112 -5.30 29.69 8.02
N LEU A 113 -4.43 29.40 9.00
CA LEU A 113 -4.17 30.32 10.10
C LEU A 113 -3.52 31.64 9.65
N ILE A 114 -2.61 31.60 8.67
CA ILE A 114 -2.01 32.79 8.08
C ILE A 114 -3.06 33.61 7.32
N ASP A 115 -3.98 32.96 6.60
CA ASP A 115 -5.06 33.64 5.88
C ASP A 115 -6.03 34.31 6.84
N VAL A 116 -6.42 33.62 7.93
CA VAL A 116 -7.23 34.22 9.00
C VAL A 116 -6.50 35.42 9.61
N ALA A 117 -5.19 35.31 9.88
CA ALA A 117 -4.39 36.41 10.41
C ALA A 117 -4.30 37.61 9.45
N ALA A 118 -4.07 37.36 8.15
CA ALA A 118 -3.88 38.41 7.15
C ALA A 118 -5.15 39.23 6.90
N ASN A 119 -6.32 38.61 7.05
CA ASN A 119 -7.62 39.25 6.86
C ASN A 119 -8.24 39.75 8.17
N ALA A 120 -7.58 39.56 9.31
CA ALA A 120 -8.09 39.95 10.62
C ALA A 120 -8.01 41.48 10.83
N SER A 121 -9.09 42.06 11.36
CA SER A 121 -9.01 43.37 12.02
C SER A 121 -8.07 43.31 13.24
N PRO A 122 -7.56 44.46 13.73
CA PRO A 122 -6.68 44.46 14.92
C PRO A 122 -7.29 43.76 16.14
N VAL A 123 -8.61 43.81 16.29
CA VAL A 123 -9.34 43.12 17.38
C VAL A 123 -9.40 41.62 17.12
N GLN A 124 -9.67 41.18 15.89
CA GLN A 124 -9.66 39.77 15.52
C GLN A 124 -8.25 39.17 15.61
N ALA A 125 -7.19 39.90 15.28
CA ALA A 125 -5.81 39.44 15.42
C ALA A 125 -5.47 39.16 16.89
N GLN A 126 -5.94 40.01 17.83
CA GLN A 126 -5.80 39.76 19.27
C GLN A 126 -6.59 38.53 19.72
N ILE A 127 -7.81 38.33 19.21
CA ILE A 127 -8.64 37.16 19.53
C ILE A 127 -8.01 35.88 18.98
N LEU A 128 -7.50 35.91 17.75
CA LEU A 128 -6.73 34.84 17.11
C LEU A 128 -5.51 34.48 17.95
N MET A 129 -4.69 35.46 18.37
CA MET A 129 -3.55 35.23 19.27
C MET A 129 -3.99 34.53 20.55
N ARG A 130 -5.06 35.03 21.15
CA ARG A 130 -5.57 34.53 22.41
C ARG A 130 -6.11 33.11 22.27
N ALA A 131 -6.79 32.79 21.17
CA ALA A 131 -7.28 31.45 20.87
C ALA A 131 -6.11 30.47 20.63
N LEU A 132 -5.13 30.85 19.82
CA LEU A 132 -3.91 30.08 19.56
C LEU A 132 -3.14 29.81 20.86
N HIS A 133 -2.95 30.82 21.69
CA HIS A 133 -2.32 30.69 23.01
C HIS A 133 -3.11 29.76 23.94
N THR A 134 -4.43 29.94 23.99
CA THR A 134 -5.32 29.15 24.87
C THR A 134 -5.28 27.66 24.49
N ALA A 135 -5.38 27.34 23.20
CA ALA A 135 -5.28 25.97 22.71
C ALA A 135 -3.86 25.41 22.85
N GLY A 136 -2.85 26.21 22.48
CA GLY A 136 -1.43 25.86 22.57
C GLY A 136 -0.98 25.52 23.99
N SER A 137 -1.43 26.27 24.99
CA SER A 137 -1.11 26.03 26.41
C SER A 137 -1.54 24.65 26.91
N MET A 138 -2.66 24.11 26.40
CA MET A 138 -3.14 22.77 26.76
C MET A 138 -2.29 21.67 26.12
N GLY A 139 -1.98 21.82 24.83
CA GLY A 139 -1.08 20.92 24.11
C GLY A 139 0.31 20.92 24.74
N LEU A 140 0.87 22.11 25.01
CA LEU A 140 2.16 22.29 25.66
C LEU A 140 2.22 21.68 27.05
N GLY A 141 1.18 21.83 27.89
CA GLY A 141 1.18 21.23 29.22
C GLY A 141 1.29 19.70 29.16
N ALA A 142 0.62 19.07 28.19
CA ALA A 142 0.77 17.63 27.95
C ALA A 142 2.16 17.29 27.41
N LEU A 143 2.68 18.06 26.45
CA LEU A 143 4.02 17.87 25.87
C LEU A 143 5.15 18.06 26.89
N GLU A 144 5.03 19.03 27.79
CA GLU A 144 5.97 19.28 28.87
C GLU A 144 6.09 18.06 29.79
N HIS A 145 4.96 17.43 30.10
CA HIS A 145 4.99 16.20 30.88
C HIS A 145 5.76 15.09 30.16
N VAL A 146 5.60 14.96 28.83
CA VAL A 146 6.37 14.02 28.02
C VAL A 146 7.86 14.38 28.00
N ALA A 147 8.20 15.64 27.79
CA ALA A 147 9.58 16.15 27.75
C ALA A 147 10.31 15.94 29.08
N ARG A 148 9.68 16.26 30.21
CA ARG A 148 10.23 15.98 31.56
C ARG A 148 10.42 14.48 31.78
N THR A 149 9.50 13.65 31.29
CA THR A 149 9.67 12.19 31.35
C THR A 149 10.85 11.71 30.51
N PHE A 150 11.07 12.32 29.34
CA PHE A 150 12.22 12.02 28.48
C PHE A 150 13.54 12.42 29.15
N GLU A 151 13.61 13.63 29.69
CA GLU A 151 14.78 14.15 30.39
C GLU A 151 15.13 13.30 31.61
N ALA A 152 14.14 12.98 32.45
CA ALA A 152 14.34 12.12 33.61
C ALA A 152 14.87 10.71 33.26
N ARG A 153 14.55 10.20 32.06
CA ARG A 153 14.98 8.88 31.59
C ARG A 153 16.34 8.89 30.89
N THR A 154 16.68 9.98 30.20
CA THR A 154 17.84 10.04 29.30
C THR A 154 18.95 10.98 29.77
N GLY A 155 18.66 11.86 30.72
CA GLY A 155 19.53 12.97 31.13
C GLY A 155 19.67 14.06 30.07
N LYS A 156 18.87 14.03 29.00
CA LYS A 156 18.93 14.99 27.90
C LYS A 156 17.67 15.84 27.85
N GLU A 157 17.86 17.15 27.73
CA GLU A 157 16.78 18.13 27.63
C GLU A 157 16.37 18.33 26.16
N LEU A 158 15.06 18.42 25.91
CA LEU A 158 14.52 18.78 24.59
C LEU A 158 14.39 20.31 24.48
N VAL A 159 15.41 20.94 23.89
CA VAL A 159 15.61 22.40 23.88
C VAL A 159 14.62 23.10 22.95
N GLY A 160 14.24 22.47 21.84
CA GLY A 160 13.25 23.01 20.89
C GLY A 160 11.88 23.18 21.55
N PHE A 161 11.44 22.22 22.37
CA PHE A 161 10.21 22.34 23.15
C PHE A 161 10.22 23.50 24.14
N ARG A 162 11.35 23.73 24.83
CA ARG A 162 11.50 24.87 25.74
C ARG A 162 11.35 26.19 25.00
N PHE A 163 11.90 26.29 23.79
CA PHE A 163 11.77 27.49 22.96
C PHE A 163 10.32 27.72 22.48
N LEU A 164 9.66 26.67 21.98
CA LEU A 164 8.24 26.70 21.59
C LEU A 164 7.35 27.17 22.73
N ARG A 165 7.62 26.70 23.94
CA ARG A 165 6.96 27.16 25.16
C ARG A 165 7.21 28.64 25.41
N ALA A 166 8.47 29.08 25.39
CA ALA A 166 8.82 30.47 25.65
C ALA A 166 8.16 31.45 24.66
N GLN A 167 8.02 31.07 23.39
CA GLN A 167 7.28 31.88 22.42
C GLN A 167 5.78 31.97 22.73
N LEU A 168 5.16 30.85 23.09
CA LEU A 168 3.73 30.85 23.46
C LEU A 168 3.51 31.62 24.78
N GLU A 169 4.36 31.47 25.79
CA GLU A 169 4.28 32.24 27.03
C GLU A 169 4.57 33.74 26.78
N GLY A 170 5.51 34.08 25.90
CA GLY A 170 5.76 35.47 25.48
C GLY A 170 4.59 36.11 24.74
N ALA A 171 3.85 35.32 23.95
CA ALA A 171 2.60 35.74 23.31
C ALA A 171 1.50 36.12 24.33
N SER A 172 1.54 35.56 25.55
CA SER A 172 0.57 35.85 26.61
C SER A 172 0.63 37.30 27.12
N CYS A 173 1.79 37.96 27.06
CA CYS A 173 1.99 39.36 27.45
C CYS A 173 1.18 40.33 26.57
N TRP A 174 0.78 39.91 25.37
CA TRP A 174 -0.01 40.72 24.43
C TRP A 174 -1.52 40.48 24.59
N ALA A 175 -1.92 39.41 25.30
CA ALA A 175 -3.31 39.10 25.62
C ALA A 175 -3.85 39.86 26.85
N THR A 176 -3.02 40.65 27.51
CA THR A 176 -3.30 41.37 28.77
C THR A 176 -3.52 42.87 28.61
N ALA A 177 -4.30 43.30 27.61
CA ALA A 177 -4.91 44.63 27.64
C ALA A 177 -6.42 44.48 27.82
N GLY A 178 -6.97 45.05 28.91
CA GLY A 178 -8.39 45.11 29.22
C GLY A 178 -9.20 46.00 28.27
N GLN A 179 -8.97 45.89 26.95
CA GLN A 179 -9.74 46.60 25.93
C GLN A 179 -11.15 46.01 25.84
N GLN A 180 -12.16 46.89 25.95
CA GLN A 180 -13.52 46.54 25.59
C GLN A 180 -13.60 46.26 24.08
N LEU A 181 -14.29 45.18 23.70
CA LEU A 181 -14.59 44.93 22.28
C LEU A 181 -15.40 46.12 21.73
N PRO A 182 -15.16 46.54 20.48
CA PRO A 182 -16.03 47.50 19.81
C PRO A 182 -17.49 47.00 19.84
N PRO A 183 -18.48 47.90 19.97
CA PRO A 183 -19.88 47.52 19.88
C PRO A 183 -20.17 46.81 18.56
N GLY A 184 -20.71 45.59 18.61
CA GLY A 184 -21.06 44.79 17.43
C GLY A 184 -20.04 43.72 17.01
N SER A 185 -18.80 43.75 17.51
CA SER A 185 -17.74 42.79 17.12
C SER A 185 -17.76 41.46 17.89
N GLU A 186 -18.73 41.25 18.78
CA GLU A 186 -18.78 40.05 19.64
C GLU A 186 -19.05 38.76 18.86
N LYS A 187 -19.91 38.82 17.84
CA LYS A 187 -20.20 37.67 16.98
C LYS A 187 -18.97 37.23 16.19
N GLU A 188 -18.29 38.17 15.54
CA GLU A 188 -17.06 37.92 14.79
C GLU A 188 -15.96 37.33 15.68
N ALA A 189 -15.86 37.82 16.93
CA ALA A 189 -14.91 37.29 17.90
C ALA A 189 -15.18 35.82 18.26
N LEU A 190 -16.44 35.44 18.45
CA LEU A 190 -16.82 34.06 18.73
C LEU A 190 -16.57 33.14 17.52
N GLU A 191 -16.85 33.63 16.30
CA GLU A 191 -16.59 32.92 15.04
C GLU A 191 -15.08 32.68 14.84
N THR A 192 -14.22 33.68 15.09
CA THR A 192 -12.76 33.51 15.04
C THR A 192 -12.27 32.48 16.06
N VAL A 193 -12.82 32.47 17.28
CA VAL A 193 -12.48 31.43 18.27
C VAL A 193 -12.85 30.04 17.77
N ASP A 194 -14.05 29.88 17.21
CA ASP A 194 -14.52 28.60 16.70
C ASP A 194 -13.70 28.09 15.52
N GLU A 195 -13.36 28.97 14.59
CA GLU A 195 -12.52 28.66 13.43
C GLU A 195 -11.14 28.16 13.86
N VAL A 196 -10.46 28.87 14.76
CA VAL A 196 -9.14 28.49 15.28
C VAL A 196 -9.18 27.13 15.98
N PHE A 197 -10.14 26.92 16.88
CA PHE A 197 -10.26 25.64 17.57
C PHE A 197 -10.63 24.50 16.62
N SER A 198 -11.40 24.76 15.56
CA SER A 198 -11.71 23.77 14.52
C SER A 198 -10.44 23.35 13.78
N HIS A 199 -9.62 24.29 13.31
CA HIS A 199 -8.35 23.98 12.64
C HIS A 199 -7.39 23.21 13.55
N LEU A 200 -7.25 23.63 14.81
CA LEU A 200 -6.35 22.96 15.77
C LEU A 200 -6.86 21.58 16.19
N MET A 201 -8.17 21.39 16.33
CA MET A 201 -8.75 20.05 16.58
C MET A 201 -8.51 19.12 15.40
N GLY A 202 -8.74 19.59 14.16
CA GLY A 202 -8.41 18.85 12.95
C GLY A 202 -6.94 18.44 12.89
N LEU A 203 -6.04 19.39 13.20
CA LEU A 203 -4.61 19.14 13.25
C LEU A 203 -4.27 18.09 14.32
N SER A 204 -4.83 18.20 15.53
CA SER A 204 -4.57 17.24 16.61
C SER A 204 -4.98 15.81 16.26
N ASN A 205 -6.09 15.65 15.54
CA ASN A 205 -6.55 14.34 15.05
C ASN A 205 -5.60 13.78 13.98
N HIS A 206 -5.12 14.64 13.08
CA HIS A 206 -4.15 14.25 12.06
C HIS A 206 -2.81 13.82 12.67
N LEU A 207 -2.29 14.59 13.63
CA LEU A 207 -1.05 14.25 14.35
C LEU A 207 -1.21 12.95 15.16
N LEU A 208 -2.36 12.72 15.77
CA LEU A 208 -2.66 11.47 16.46
C LEU A 208 -2.65 10.28 15.49
N ALA A 209 -3.32 10.41 14.34
CA ALA A 209 -3.35 9.38 13.31
C ALA A 209 -1.93 9.03 12.83
N TYR A 210 -1.10 10.05 12.58
CA TYR A 210 0.31 9.86 12.24
C TYR A 210 1.07 9.14 13.37
N ALA A 211 0.91 9.57 14.63
CA ALA A 211 1.62 8.97 15.76
C ALA A 211 1.26 7.49 15.96
N LEU A 212 -0.05 7.18 15.94
CA LEU A 212 -0.54 5.81 16.05
C LEU A 212 0.00 4.96 14.90
N HIS A 213 0.07 5.51 13.69
CA HIS A 213 0.64 4.82 12.55
C HIS A 213 2.13 4.45 12.78
N GLN A 214 2.93 5.39 13.27
CA GLN A 214 4.34 5.12 13.61
C GLN A 214 4.49 4.02 14.68
N LEU A 215 3.55 3.95 15.63
CA LEU A 215 3.56 2.91 16.66
C LEU A 215 3.19 1.54 16.12
N GLU A 216 2.21 1.46 15.23
CA GLU A 216 1.84 0.20 14.56
C GLU A 216 3.01 -0.36 13.78
N VAL A 217 3.69 0.49 12.99
CA VAL A 217 4.88 0.10 12.22
C VAL A 217 6.00 -0.37 13.14
N LYS A 218 6.28 0.39 14.21
CA LYS A 218 7.31 0.02 15.18
C LYS A 218 6.98 -1.31 15.89
N ARG A 219 5.72 -1.53 16.25
CA ARG A 219 5.27 -2.78 16.88
C ARG A 219 5.35 -3.95 15.92
N ALA A 220 4.96 -3.77 14.65
CA ALA A 220 5.09 -4.79 13.62
C ALA A 220 6.57 -5.18 13.40
N LEU A 221 7.47 -4.20 13.38
CA LEU A 221 8.92 -4.41 13.28
C LEU A 221 9.50 -5.16 14.49
N ILE A 222 9.04 -4.85 15.71
CA ILE A 222 9.53 -5.50 16.95
C ILE A 222 8.94 -6.91 17.11
N ALA A 223 7.69 -7.11 16.72
CA ALA A 223 6.98 -8.39 16.84
C ALA A 223 7.32 -9.38 15.72
N TRP A 224 7.97 -8.94 14.65
CA TRP A 224 8.45 -9.82 13.59
C TRP A 224 9.65 -10.63 14.08
N GLU A 225 9.37 -11.83 14.59
CA GLU A 225 10.39 -12.87 14.68
C GLU A 225 10.71 -13.36 13.26
N PRO A 226 12.01 -13.56 12.92
CA PRO A 226 12.35 -14.14 11.64
C PRO A 226 11.61 -15.48 11.52
N PRO A 227 10.99 -15.77 10.37
CA PRO A 227 10.13 -16.94 10.21
C PRO A 227 10.87 -18.27 10.36
N SER A 228 12.18 -18.27 10.59
CA SER A 228 12.99 -19.45 10.79
C SER A 228 12.63 -20.31 12.00
N SER A 229 11.82 -19.80 12.93
CA SER A 229 11.24 -20.58 14.03
C SER A 229 9.91 -21.26 13.65
N LEU A 230 9.32 -20.90 12.52
CA LEU A 230 8.01 -21.37 12.04
C LEU A 230 8.16 -22.39 10.92
N THR A 231 7.16 -23.25 10.80
CA THR A 231 6.94 -24.05 9.59
C THR A 231 6.32 -23.20 8.47
N PHE A 232 6.43 -23.65 7.22
CA PHE A 232 5.75 -22.99 6.10
C PHE A 232 4.23 -22.89 6.31
N GLU A 233 3.63 -23.93 6.90
CA GLU A 233 2.21 -23.95 7.22
C GLU A 233 1.86 -22.88 8.26
N GLU A 234 2.55 -22.86 9.40
CA GLU A 234 2.31 -21.88 10.47
C GLU A 234 2.50 -20.45 9.98
N PHE A 235 3.58 -20.20 9.23
CA PHE A 235 3.83 -18.90 8.64
C PHE A 235 2.71 -18.52 7.67
N GLY A 236 2.40 -19.36 6.68
CA GLY A 236 1.36 -19.06 5.70
C GLY A 236 -0.03 -18.86 6.31
N ILE A 237 -0.42 -19.66 7.32
CA ILE A 237 -1.65 -19.50 8.10
C ILE A 237 -1.70 -18.14 8.78
N ALA A 238 -0.61 -17.72 9.45
CA ALA A 238 -0.56 -16.42 10.12
C ALA A 238 -0.72 -15.26 9.12
N ARG A 239 -0.09 -15.36 7.94
CA ARG A 239 -0.19 -14.33 6.88
C ARG A 239 -1.60 -14.26 6.28
N LEU A 240 -2.22 -15.41 6.01
CA LEU A 240 -3.59 -15.48 5.50
C LEU A 240 -4.60 -14.99 6.54
N GLN A 241 -4.43 -15.34 7.80
CA GLN A 241 -5.28 -14.84 8.88
C GLN A 241 -5.21 -13.31 8.97
N ALA A 242 -4.00 -12.74 8.99
CA ALA A 242 -3.82 -11.28 8.99
C ALA A 242 -4.48 -10.62 7.78
N LEU A 243 -4.36 -11.21 6.58
CA LEU A 243 -5.01 -10.71 5.38
C LEU A 243 -6.54 -10.78 5.47
N CYS A 244 -7.10 -11.91 5.90
CA CYS A 244 -8.54 -12.11 6.08
C CYS A 244 -9.14 -11.11 7.08
N GLU A 245 -8.52 -10.95 8.24
CA GLU A 245 -8.93 -9.97 9.26
C GLU A 245 -8.86 -8.53 8.73
N ALA A 246 -7.79 -8.20 8.00
CA ALA A 246 -7.59 -6.88 7.41
C ALA A 246 -8.65 -6.51 6.37
N VAL A 247 -9.22 -7.49 5.66
CA VAL A 247 -10.26 -7.23 4.65
C VAL A 247 -11.68 -7.50 5.17
N GLY A 248 -11.82 -7.88 6.44
CA GLY A 248 -13.11 -8.07 7.10
C GLY A 248 -13.81 -9.39 6.77
N TYR A 249 -13.05 -10.45 6.47
CA TYR A 249 -13.61 -11.80 6.40
C TYR A 249 -14.11 -12.23 7.78
N ASP A 250 -15.22 -12.95 7.80
CA ASP A 250 -15.72 -13.54 9.04
C ASP A 250 -14.88 -14.78 9.46
N ALA A 251 -15.18 -15.31 10.64
CA ALA A 251 -14.47 -16.46 11.17
C ALA A 251 -14.65 -17.73 10.30
N SER A 252 -15.79 -17.89 9.62
CA SER A 252 -16.09 -19.05 8.79
C SER A 252 -15.30 -19.02 7.49
N ASP A 253 -15.29 -17.86 6.82
CA ASP A 253 -14.50 -17.64 5.61
C ASP A 253 -13.01 -17.77 5.93
N THR A 254 -12.54 -17.16 7.01
CA THR A 254 -11.14 -17.27 7.45
C THR A 254 -10.73 -18.72 7.71
N GLU A 255 -11.57 -19.49 8.40
CA GLU A 255 -11.29 -20.91 8.66
C GLU A 255 -11.32 -21.75 7.37
N THR A 256 -12.16 -21.39 6.40
CA THR A 256 -12.17 -22.03 5.08
C THR A 256 -10.84 -21.79 4.36
N VAL A 257 -10.36 -20.54 4.31
CA VAL A 257 -9.06 -20.20 3.71
C VAL A 257 -7.93 -21.00 4.36
N LYS A 258 -7.90 -21.06 5.70
CA LYS A 258 -6.91 -21.82 6.47
C LYS A 258 -6.96 -23.31 6.18
N ARG A 259 -8.15 -23.92 6.17
CA ARG A 259 -8.35 -25.35 5.88
C ARG A 259 -7.75 -25.72 4.51
N PHE A 260 -8.04 -24.93 3.48
CA PHE A 260 -7.48 -25.18 2.15
C PHE A 260 -5.97 -24.98 2.12
N PHE A 261 -5.44 -23.96 2.79
CA PHE A 261 -4.00 -23.73 2.85
C PHE A 261 -3.26 -24.89 3.55
N SER A 262 -3.74 -25.33 4.71
CA SER A 262 -3.21 -26.49 5.43
C SER A 262 -3.27 -27.77 4.58
N PHE A 263 -4.40 -28.01 3.91
CA PHE A 263 -4.53 -29.18 3.05
C PHE A 263 -3.55 -29.17 1.88
N MET A 264 -3.44 -28.03 1.19
CA MET A 264 -2.63 -27.90 -0.02
C MET A 264 -1.13 -27.87 0.29
N SER A 265 -0.75 -27.37 1.46
CA SER A 265 0.65 -27.39 1.91
C SER A 265 1.06 -28.73 2.54
N SER A 266 0.13 -29.53 3.05
CA SER A 266 0.46 -30.83 3.63
C SER A 266 0.98 -31.82 2.55
N PRO A 267 2.03 -32.62 2.83
CA PRO A 267 2.77 -32.71 4.09
C PRO A 267 3.98 -31.76 4.20
N TRP A 268 4.40 -31.13 3.11
CA TRP A 268 5.62 -30.32 3.06
C TRP A 268 5.53 -29.03 3.90
N GLY A 269 4.32 -28.54 4.17
CA GLY A 269 4.06 -27.35 4.98
C GLY A 269 4.58 -27.46 6.41
N SER A 270 4.75 -28.69 6.92
CA SER A 270 5.33 -28.96 8.24
C SER A 270 6.85 -28.74 8.33
N GLN A 271 7.52 -28.48 7.21
CA GLN A 271 8.94 -28.17 7.20
C GLN A 271 9.20 -26.77 7.76
N GLN A 272 10.26 -26.65 8.56
CA GLN A 272 10.72 -25.36 9.08
C GLN A 272 11.27 -24.48 7.95
N ILE A 273 10.98 -23.18 8.04
CA ILE A 273 11.57 -22.18 7.16
C ILE A 273 13.06 -22.05 7.51
N GLY A 274 13.94 -22.24 6.53
CA GLY A 274 15.37 -22.10 6.72
C GLY A 274 15.84 -20.65 6.58
N SER A 275 17.16 -20.45 6.65
CA SER A 275 17.79 -19.18 6.25
C SER A 275 17.80 -18.97 4.72
N THR A 276 17.59 -20.03 3.96
CA THR A 276 17.53 -20.02 2.50
C THR A 276 16.41 -20.92 2.02
N PRO A 277 15.75 -20.57 0.89
CA PRO A 277 14.67 -21.37 0.34
C PRO A 277 15.18 -22.75 -0.12
N PRO A 278 14.44 -23.85 0.15
CA PRO A 278 14.84 -25.20 -0.26
C PRO A 278 14.78 -25.40 -1.79
N TRP A 279 13.96 -24.58 -2.46
CA TRP A 279 13.76 -24.56 -3.89
C TRP A 279 13.62 -23.10 -4.35
N LYS A 280 14.15 -22.79 -5.53
CA LYS A 280 13.98 -21.47 -6.13
C LYS A 280 12.62 -21.37 -6.81
N SER A 281 11.56 -21.31 -6.00
CA SER A 281 10.22 -21.10 -6.52
C SER A 281 10.15 -19.81 -7.34
N ASP A 282 9.45 -19.86 -8.48
CA ASP A 282 9.29 -18.72 -9.37
C ASP A 282 8.03 -17.88 -9.08
N ILE A 283 7.28 -18.26 -8.04
CA ILE A 283 6.05 -17.57 -7.59
C ILE A 283 6.38 -16.17 -7.03
N THR A 284 7.44 -16.08 -6.22
CA THR A 284 7.87 -14.84 -5.57
C THR A 284 9.34 -14.58 -5.83
N ASP A 285 9.76 -13.31 -5.77
CA ASP A 285 11.15 -12.95 -6.01
C ASP A 285 12.09 -13.54 -4.94
N ASP A 286 11.63 -13.63 -3.68
CA ASP A 286 12.40 -14.21 -2.57
C ASP A 286 12.31 -15.74 -2.51
N HIS A 287 11.66 -16.36 -3.49
CA HIS A 287 11.44 -17.79 -3.62
C HIS A 287 10.61 -18.42 -2.50
N THR A 288 9.83 -17.64 -1.76
CA THR A 288 8.76 -18.20 -0.94
C THR A 288 7.78 -18.98 -1.84
N PRO A 289 7.45 -20.25 -1.52
CA PRO A 289 6.70 -21.14 -2.42
C PRO A 289 5.19 -20.82 -2.47
N TYR A 290 4.78 -19.64 -2.02
CA TYR A 290 3.42 -19.14 -2.15
C TYR A 290 3.33 -17.62 -2.15
N GLU A 291 2.34 -17.13 -2.87
CA GLU A 291 1.96 -15.73 -3.00
C GLU A 291 0.49 -15.57 -2.60
N LEU A 292 0.16 -14.47 -1.93
CA LEU A 292 -1.22 -14.10 -1.62
C LEU A 292 -1.73 -13.13 -2.70
N SER A 293 -3.04 -13.04 -2.90
CA SER A 293 -3.57 -11.92 -3.67
C SER A 293 -4.94 -11.49 -3.20
N LEU A 294 -5.23 -10.21 -3.40
CA LEU A 294 -6.47 -9.56 -3.03
C LEU A 294 -7.12 -9.02 -4.30
N ALA A 295 -8.24 -9.61 -4.72
CA ALA A 295 -9.06 -9.02 -5.78
C ALA A 295 -10.12 -8.11 -5.16
N LEU A 296 -10.28 -6.92 -5.73
CA LEU A 296 -11.22 -5.89 -5.31
C LEU A 296 -12.19 -5.63 -6.45
N GLU A 297 -13.46 -5.85 -6.19
CA GLU A 297 -14.56 -5.71 -7.14
C GLU A 297 -15.80 -5.25 -6.36
N ASP A 298 -16.37 -4.08 -6.69
CA ASP A 298 -17.61 -3.56 -6.08
C ASP A 298 -17.57 -3.53 -4.54
N GLY A 299 -16.44 -3.07 -3.97
CA GLY A 299 -16.22 -3.02 -2.53
C GLY A 299 -16.10 -4.38 -1.83
N ARG A 300 -16.11 -5.50 -2.58
CA ARG A 300 -15.99 -6.87 -2.04
C ARG A 300 -14.59 -7.43 -2.26
N PRO A 301 -13.87 -7.78 -1.19
CA PRO A 301 -12.56 -8.41 -1.28
C PRO A 301 -12.66 -9.93 -1.55
N GLU A 302 -11.79 -10.42 -2.42
CA GLU A 302 -11.57 -11.84 -2.69
C GLU A 302 -10.14 -12.20 -2.29
N VAL A 303 -10.00 -13.00 -1.23
CA VAL A 303 -8.69 -13.50 -0.75
C VAL A 303 -8.33 -14.77 -1.49
N ARG A 304 -7.08 -14.82 -1.93
CA ARG A 304 -6.54 -15.88 -2.78
C ARG A 304 -5.11 -16.20 -2.36
N PHE A 305 -4.67 -17.42 -2.65
CA PHE A 305 -3.25 -17.76 -2.62
C PHE A 305 -2.88 -18.64 -3.81
N LEU A 306 -1.62 -18.57 -4.24
CA LEU A 306 -0.97 -19.42 -5.24
C LEU A 306 0.17 -20.15 -4.54
N MET A 307 0.36 -21.44 -4.81
CA MET A 307 1.46 -22.22 -4.21
C MET A 307 2.12 -23.20 -5.17
N GLU A 308 3.37 -23.52 -4.89
CA GLU A 308 4.15 -24.58 -5.51
C GLU A 308 4.41 -25.68 -4.47
N SER A 309 3.98 -26.90 -4.77
CA SER A 309 4.23 -28.04 -3.89
C SER A 309 5.73 -28.28 -3.73
N GLN A 310 6.17 -28.49 -2.49
CA GLN A 310 7.55 -28.81 -2.16
C GLN A 310 7.68 -30.29 -1.83
N SER A 311 8.89 -30.85 -1.94
CA SER A 311 9.10 -32.25 -1.58
C SER A 311 9.15 -32.43 -0.08
N ALA A 312 8.28 -33.29 0.45
CA ALA A 312 8.29 -33.66 1.87
C ALA A 312 9.41 -34.65 2.23
N HIS A 313 9.92 -35.38 1.24
CA HIS A 313 10.85 -36.49 1.42
C HIS A 313 12.08 -36.31 0.54
N GLY A 314 13.04 -35.50 1.00
CA GLY A 314 14.30 -35.25 0.30
C GLY A 314 14.37 -33.87 -0.36
N PRO A 315 15.35 -33.64 -1.24
CA PRO A 315 15.53 -32.34 -1.87
C PRO A 315 14.38 -32.04 -2.84
N THR A 316 13.85 -30.81 -2.77
CA THR A 316 12.92 -30.34 -3.79
C THR A 316 13.66 -30.16 -5.12
N THR A 317 13.12 -30.76 -6.17
CA THR A 317 13.59 -30.68 -7.55
C THR A 317 12.42 -30.42 -8.48
N LEU A 318 12.68 -29.98 -9.71
CA LEU A 318 11.64 -29.82 -10.74
C LEU A 318 10.81 -31.10 -10.96
N ARG A 319 11.44 -32.27 -10.82
CA ARG A 319 10.76 -33.56 -10.93
C ARG A 319 9.87 -33.84 -9.71
N SER A 320 10.37 -33.61 -8.50
CA SER A 320 9.57 -33.84 -7.31
C SER A 320 8.40 -32.87 -7.23
N THR A 321 8.59 -31.59 -7.57
CA THR A 321 7.47 -30.60 -7.58
C THR A 321 6.39 -30.98 -8.59
N TRP A 322 6.74 -31.60 -9.71
CA TRP A 322 5.77 -32.21 -10.62
C TRP A 322 4.98 -33.34 -9.96
N GLU A 323 5.67 -34.34 -9.41
CA GLU A 323 5.04 -35.50 -8.77
C GLU A 323 4.16 -35.11 -7.59
N ASP A 324 4.66 -34.24 -6.72
CA ASP A 324 3.95 -33.71 -5.56
C ASP A 324 2.74 -32.86 -6.01
N GLY A 325 2.86 -32.08 -7.08
CA GLY A 325 1.77 -31.32 -7.67
C GLY A 325 0.67 -32.19 -8.28
N ILE A 326 1.04 -33.30 -8.96
CA ILE A 326 0.07 -34.30 -9.43
C ILE A 326 -0.66 -34.93 -8.24
N ALA A 327 0.09 -35.38 -7.22
CA ALA A 327 -0.47 -35.99 -6.03
C ALA A 327 -1.42 -35.04 -5.27
N LEU A 328 -1.06 -33.75 -5.15
CA LEU A 328 -1.95 -32.73 -4.58
C LEU A 328 -3.25 -32.60 -5.39
N THR A 329 -3.16 -32.62 -6.72
CA THR A 329 -4.33 -32.53 -7.61
C THR A 329 -5.31 -33.68 -7.38
N GLU A 330 -4.79 -34.91 -7.23
CA GLU A 330 -5.60 -36.11 -6.94
C GLU A 330 -6.23 -36.03 -5.55
N ARG A 331 -5.46 -35.61 -4.54
CA ARG A 331 -5.94 -35.41 -3.16
C ARG A 331 -7.05 -34.36 -3.09
N LEU A 332 -6.91 -33.24 -3.81
CA LEU A 332 -7.96 -32.21 -3.89
C LEU A 332 -9.27 -32.78 -4.46
N SER A 333 -9.18 -33.68 -5.44
CA SER A 333 -10.37 -34.31 -6.03
C SER A 333 -11.06 -35.24 -5.03
N GLN A 334 -10.28 -35.99 -4.24
CA GLN A 334 -10.79 -36.90 -3.22
C GLN A 334 -11.44 -36.15 -2.04
N GLU A 335 -10.80 -35.11 -1.52
CA GLU A 335 -11.28 -34.38 -0.33
C GLU A 335 -12.37 -33.35 -0.66
N PHE A 336 -12.18 -32.58 -1.73
CA PHE A 336 -13.04 -31.44 -2.06
C PHE A 336 -13.89 -31.63 -3.32
N GLY A 337 -13.79 -32.78 -3.98
CA GLY A 337 -14.63 -33.11 -5.14
C GLY A 337 -14.31 -32.28 -6.40
N VAL A 338 -13.10 -31.69 -6.50
CA VAL A 338 -12.69 -30.96 -7.71
C VAL A 338 -12.60 -31.89 -8.92
N ARG A 339 -12.80 -31.31 -10.11
CA ARG A 339 -12.89 -32.07 -11.36
C ARG A 339 -11.58 -32.13 -12.12
N LEU A 340 -11.18 -33.34 -12.51
CA LEU A 340 -9.87 -33.63 -13.10
C LEU A 340 -9.93 -34.09 -14.56
N GLU A 341 -11.12 -34.17 -15.17
CA GLU A 341 -11.30 -34.68 -16.53
C GLU A 341 -10.43 -33.89 -17.51
N ARG A 342 -10.51 -32.55 -17.48
CA ARG A 342 -9.71 -31.65 -18.34
C ARG A 342 -8.22 -31.67 -17.99
N PHE A 343 -7.90 -31.79 -16.71
CA PHE A 343 -6.53 -31.90 -16.23
C PHE A 343 -5.85 -33.16 -16.79
N ASN A 344 -6.52 -34.31 -16.67
CA ASN A 344 -6.01 -35.60 -17.12
C ASN A 344 -5.84 -35.69 -18.65
N LEU A 345 -6.61 -34.93 -19.43
CA LEU A 345 -6.46 -34.88 -20.88
C LEU A 345 -5.15 -34.23 -21.34
N VAL A 346 -4.59 -33.31 -20.55
CA VAL A 346 -3.47 -32.47 -21.00
C VAL A 346 -2.21 -32.61 -20.16
N LYS A 347 -2.27 -33.17 -18.95
CA LYS A 347 -1.14 -33.15 -18.00
C LYS A 347 0.16 -33.73 -18.57
N ASP A 348 0.11 -34.79 -19.37
CA ASP A 348 1.29 -35.40 -19.99
C ASP A 348 2.07 -34.43 -20.90
N LEU A 349 1.38 -33.46 -21.51
CA LEU A 349 2.01 -32.44 -22.35
C LEU A 349 2.87 -31.46 -21.55
N PHE A 350 2.63 -31.34 -20.25
CA PHE A 350 3.28 -30.36 -19.38
C PHE A 350 4.27 -31.01 -18.40
N GLU A 351 4.60 -32.29 -18.59
CA GLU A 351 5.63 -32.95 -17.81
C GLU A 351 6.99 -32.25 -18.02
N PRO A 352 7.66 -31.80 -16.94
CA PRO A 352 8.87 -30.98 -17.05
C PRO A 352 10.09 -31.85 -17.32
N VAL A 353 10.37 -32.07 -18.60
CA VAL A 353 11.53 -32.85 -19.07
C VAL A 353 12.73 -31.97 -19.42
N ASP A 354 12.52 -30.67 -19.62
CA ASP A 354 13.62 -29.71 -19.84
C ASP A 354 14.09 -29.13 -18.50
N PRO A 355 15.38 -29.29 -18.13
CA PRO A 355 15.90 -28.77 -16.87
C PRO A 355 15.92 -27.22 -16.78
N ARG A 356 15.71 -26.51 -17.90
CA ARG A 356 15.57 -25.05 -17.94
C ARG A 356 14.18 -24.57 -17.52
N ALA A 357 13.20 -25.47 -17.37
CA ALA A 357 11.85 -25.12 -16.97
C ALA A 357 11.85 -24.47 -15.58
N ARG A 358 11.22 -23.30 -15.46
CA ARG A 358 11.22 -22.48 -14.24
C ARG A 358 10.36 -23.07 -13.12
N PHE A 359 9.31 -23.79 -13.49
CA PHE A 359 8.41 -24.46 -12.56
C PHE A 359 7.72 -25.65 -13.26
N ALA A 360 7.11 -26.52 -12.46
CA ALA A 360 6.36 -27.68 -12.94
C ALA A 360 4.84 -27.42 -12.97
N LEU A 361 4.25 -27.27 -11.78
CA LEU A 361 2.82 -27.15 -11.57
C LEU A 361 2.54 -26.29 -10.34
N TRP A 362 1.62 -25.33 -10.45
CA TRP A 362 1.16 -24.53 -9.31
C TRP A 362 -0.34 -24.65 -9.10
N HIS A 363 -0.78 -24.44 -7.86
CA HIS A 363 -2.19 -24.47 -7.49
C HIS A 363 -2.59 -23.14 -6.87
N ALA A 364 -3.69 -22.56 -7.35
CA ALA A 364 -4.29 -21.38 -6.75
C ALA A 364 -5.64 -21.70 -6.12
N PHE A 365 -5.86 -21.13 -4.95
CA PHE A 365 -7.13 -21.10 -4.26
C PHE A 365 -7.72 -19.69 -4.33
N PHE A 366 -9.04 -19.60 -4.41
CA PHE A 366 -9.77 -18.35 -4.30
C PHE A 366 -11.10 -18.58 -3.58
N LEU A 367 -11.41 -17.72 -2.60
CA LEU A 367 -12.68 -17.73 -1.88
C LEU A 367 -13.53 -16.55 -2.34
N LYS A 368 -14.60 -16.82 -3.08
CA LYS A 368 -15.54 -15.79 -3.54
C LYS A 368 -16.94 -16.08 -3.01
N ASN A 369 -17.49 -15.14 -2.22
CA ASN A 369 -18.84 -15.28 -1.62
C ASN A 369 -19.02 -16.62 -0.87
N GLY A 370 -18.05 -16.99 -0.04
CA GLY A 370 -18.05 -18.26 0.71
C GLY A 370 -17.84 -19.53 -0.13
N ARG A 371 -17.58 -19.40 -1.43
CA ARG A 371 -17.31 -20.55 -2.32
C ARG A 371 -15.83 -20.64 -2.66
N ALA A 372 -15.24 -21.76 -2.29
CA ALA A 372 -13.87 -22.12 -2.61
C ALA A 372 -13.80 -22.69 -4.03
N ASP A 373 -12.88 -22.18 -4.83
CA ASP A 373 -12.53 -22.72 -6.13
C ASP A 373 -11.01 -22.89 -6.24
N ILE A 374 -10.60 -23.89 -7.04
CA ILE A 374 -9.20 -24.23 -7.27
C ILE A 374 -8.87 -24.10 -8.75
N LYS A 375 -7.65 -23.60 -9.02
CA LYS A 375 -7.04 -23.56 -10.35
C LYS A 375 -5.68 -24.23 -10.32
N VAL A 376 -5.33 -24.86 -11.44
CA VAL A 376 -3.98 -25.36 -11.67
C VAL A 376 -3.30 -24.58 -12.80
N TYR A 377 -2.01 -24.31 -12.65
CA TYR A 377 -1.16 -23.63 -13.63
C TYR A 377 -0.06 -24.58 -14.09
N PHE A 378 0.03 -24.77 -15.39
CA PHE A 378 1.07 -25.52 -16.08
C PHE A 378 2.08 -24.58 -16.71
N ASN A 379 3.31 -25.07 -16.86
CA ASN A 379 4.39 -24.40 -17.58
C ASN A 379 4.41 -24.82 -19.06
N PRO A 380 4.02 -23.96 -20.02
CA PRO A 380 4.09 -24.28 -21.45
C PRO A 380 5.50 -24.62 -21.93
N ALA A 381 6.53 -24.07 -21.29
CA ALA A 381 7.94 -24.33 -21.59
C ALA A 381 8.52 -25.56 -20.85
N ALA A 382 7.69 -26.41 -20.26
CA ALA A 382 8.11 -27.63 -19.55
C ALA A 382 8.97 -28.58 -20.40
N GLN A 383 8.73 -28.60 -21.72
CA GLN A 383 9.51 -29.37 -22.70
C GLN A 383 10.51 -28.51 -23.50
N GLY A 384 10.81 -27.31 -23.00
CA GLY A 384 11.63 -26.29 -23.66
C GLY A 384 10.78 -25.14 -24.22
N PRO A 385 11.27 -23.89 -24.16
CA PRO A 385 10.52 -22.71 -24.62
C PRO A 385 10.17 -22.77 -26.11
N GLU A 386 10.99 -23.45 -26.91
CA GLU A 386 10.78 -23.62 -28.35
C GLU A 386 9.53 -24.46 -28.66
N ARG A 387 9.06 -25.27 -27.70
CA ARG A 387 7.88 -26.15 -27.85
C ARG A 387 6.60 -25.55 -27.24
N ALA A 388 6.68 -24.42 -26.57
CA ALA A 388 5.55 -23.85 -25.80
C ALA A 388 4.28 -23.67 -26.65
N HIS A 389 4.43 -23.16 -27.88
CA HIS A 389 3.31 -22.96 -28.80
C HIS A 389 2.65 -24.29 -29.19
N ALA A 390 3.45 -25.28 -29.60
CA ALA A 390 2.96 -26.59 -30.00
C ALA A 390 2.28 -27.33 -28.84
N VAL A 391 2.83 -27.24 -27.63
CA VAL A 391 2.24 -27.82 -26.41
C VAL A 391 0.88 -27.20 -26.10
N VAL A 392 0.75 -25.87 -26.19
CA VAL A 392 -0.51 -25.19 -25.93
C VAL A 392 -1.55 -25.45 -27.01
N GLN A 393 -1.14 -25.49 -28.28
CA GLN A 393 -2.01 -25.86 -29.39
C GLN A 393 -2.58 -27.26 -29.18
N GLU A 394 -1.73 -28.26 -28.95
CA GLU A 394 -2.14 -29.64 -28.69
C GLU A 394 -3.04 -29.74 -27.44
N ALA A 395 -2.74 -29.01 -26.36
CA ALA A 395 -3.58 -28.98 -25.17
C ALA A 395 -4.99 -28.42 -25.47
N LEU A 396 -5.09 -27.38 -26.29
CA LEU A 396 -6.37 -26.83 -26.73
C LEU A 396 -7.11 -27.81 -27.65
N GLU A 397 -6.41 -28.50 -28.56
CA GLU A 397 -7.00 -29.52 -29.42
C GLU A 397 -7.60 -30.67 -28.60
N ARG A 398 -6.88 -31.19 -27.59
CA ARG A 398 -7.39 -32.23 -26.68
C ARG A 398 -8.58 -31.79 -25.84
N LEU A 399 -8.70 -30.48 -25.59
CA LEU A 399 -9.85 -29.89 -24.90
C LEU A 399 -11.01 -29.52 -25.84
N GLY A 400 -10.86 -29.72 -27.15
CA GLY A 400 -11.84 -29.35 -28.17
C GLY A 400 -11.98 -27.84 -28.38
N LEU A 401 -10.88 -27.09 -28.19
CA LEU A 401 -10.82 -25.63 -28.21
C LEU A 401 -9.99 -25.11 -29.40
N HIS A 402 -10.28 -25.60 -30.61
CA HIS A 402 -9.50 -25.30 -31.82
C HIS A 402 -9.54 -23.81 -32.21
N ARG A 403 -10.67 -23.14 -32.00
CA ARG A 403 -10.85 -21.71 -32.31
C ARG A 403 -10.08 -20.80 -31.37
N VAL A 404 -9.85 -21.27 -30.14
CA VAL A 404 -9.02 -20.56 -29.17
C VAL A 404 -7.59 -20.44 -29.68
N TRP A 405 -7.01 -21.49 -30.26
CA TRP A 405 -5.66 -21.41 -30.83
C TRP A 405 -5.60 -20.39 -31.97
N ARG A 406 -6.60 -20.40 -32.86
CA ARG A 406 -6.71 -19.45 -33.96
C ARG A 406 -6.75 -18.00 -33.46
N CYS A 407 -7.56 -17.73 -32.43
CA CYS A 407 -7.62 -16.42 -31.77
C CYS A 407 -6.21 -15.97 -31.35
N LEU A 408 -5.45 -16.86 -30.69
CA LEU A 408 -4.11 -16.52 -30.21
C LEU A 408 -3.13 -16.22 -31.35
N SER A 409 -3.05 -17.14 -32.33
CA SER A 409 -2.08 -17.05 -33.42
C SER A 409 -2.33 -15.89 -34.37
N GLU A 410 -3.60 -15.50 -34.57
CA GLU A 410 -3.97 -14.44 -35.51
C GLU A 410 -4.05 -13.05 -34.85
N HIS A 411 -4.40 -12.96 -33.56
CA HIS A 411 -4.75 -11.69 -32.92
C HIS A 411 -3.91 -11.31 -31.70
N THR A 412 -3.10 -12.21 -31.15
CA THR A 412 -2.36 -11.94 -29.90
C THR A 412 -0.87 -12.16 -29.97
N LEU A 413 -0.41 -13.22 -30.65
CA LEU A 413 1.00 -13.55 -30.74
C LEU A 413 1.64 -12.77 -31.89
N ARG A 414 2.54 -11.83 -31.56
CA ARG A 414 3.25 -11.07 -32.58
C ARG A 414 4.20 -11.97 -33.38
N PRO A 415 4.30 -11.78 -34.72
CA PRO A 415 5.17 -12.59 -35.58
C PRO A 415 6.67 -12.44 -35.31
N ASP A 416 7.09 -11.40 -34.58
CA ASP A 416 8.50 -11.11 -34.27
C ASP A 416 9.08 -11.97 -33.13
N GLY A 417 8.24 -12.78 -32.47
CA GLY A 417 8.67 -13.67 -31.39
C GLY A 417 8.90 -12.98 -30.05
N LEU A 418 8.45 -11.73 -29.88
CA LEU A 418 8.56 -10.99 -28.62
C LEU A 418 7.50 -11.39 -27.58
N ASP A 419 6.47 -12.13 -27.99
CA ASP A 419 5.44 -12.66 -27.10
C ASP A 419 5.71 -14.12 -26.75
N GLN A 420 5.55 -14.46 -25.46
CA GLN A 420 5.77 -15.82 -24.96
C GLN A 420 4.56 -16.30 -24.18
N ILE A 421 4.11 -17.54 -24.44
CA ILE A 421 3.09 -18.19 -23.62
C ILE A 421 3.77 -18.70 -22.34
N ILE A 422 3.55 -18.03 -21.22
CA ILE A 422 4.26 -18.31 -19.97
C ILE A 422 3.47 -19.18 -19.00
N TYR A 423 2.12 -19.11 -19.03
CA TYR A 423 1.27 -19.96 -18.19
C TYR A 423 0.06 -20.47 -18.97
N PHE A 424 -0.28 -21.74 -18.75
CA PHE A 424 -1.55 -22.34 -19.17
C PHE A 424 -2.30 -22.80 -17.91
N SER A 425 -3.56 -22.42 -17.72
CA SER A 425 -4.27 -22.75 -16.48
C SER A 425 -5.69 -23.25 -16.71
N LEU A 426 -6.15 -24.10 -15.79
CA LEU A 426 -7.49 -24.69 -15.78
C LEU A 426 -8.16 -24.43 -14.44
N ASP A 427 -9.40 -23.92 -14.45
CA ASP A 427 -10.27 -24.02 -13.28
C ASP A 427 -10.66 -25.51 -13.08
N LEU A 428 -10.40 -26.09 -11.90
CA LEU A 428 -10.66 -27.50 -11.59
C LEU A 428 -12.14 -27.73 -11.17
N SER A 429 -13.06 -27.35 -12.05
CA SER A 429 -14.50 -27.35 -11.76
C SER A 429 -15.33 -27.98 -12.88
N ALA A 430 -16.47 -28.58 -12.51
CA ALA A 430 -17.47 -29.09 -13.44
C ALA A 430 -18.36 -27.98 -14.04
N HIS A 431 -18.29 -26.76 -13.49
CA HIS A 431 -19.18 -25.68 -13.89
C HIS A 431 -18.96 -25.33 -15.36
N ARG A 432 -20.05 -24.98 -16.07
CA ARG A 432 -19.98 -24.51 -17.47
C ARG A 432 -19.12 -23.25 -17.64
N THR A 433 -18.89 -22.53 -16.54
CA THR A 433 -18.04 -21.34 -16.48
C THR A 433 -16.58 -21.66 -16.13
N ALA A 434 -16.16 -22.93 -16.05
CA ALA A 434 -14.79 -23.32 -15.77
C ALA A 434 -13.87 -22.96 -16.94
N ARG A 435 -12.87 -22.11 -16.71
CA ARG A 435 -12.08 -21.50 -17.79
C ARG A 435 -10.82 -22.29 -18.13
N VAL A 436 -10.42 -22.25 -19.41
CA VAL A 436 -9.00 -22.25 -19.78
C VAL A 436 -8.51 -20.81 -19.69
N LYS A 437 -7.32 -20.59 -19.13
CA LYS A 437 -6.66 -19.28 -19.23
C LYS A 437 -5.24 -19.41 -19.74
N ILE A 438 -4.87 -18.50 -20.64
CA ILE A 438 -3.60 -18.49 -21.32
C ILE A 438 -2.94 -17.15 -21.02
N TYR A 439 -1.72 -17.20 -20.50
CA TYR A 439 -0.97 -16.03 -20.08
C TYR A 439 0.17 -15.77 -21.05
N LEU A 440 0.20 -14.56 -21.58
CA LEU A 440 1.18 -14.08 -22.54
C LEU A 440 2.06 -13.06 -21.87
N ALA A 441 3.38 -13.22 -21.96
CA ALA A 441 4.34 -12.17 -21.64
C ALA A 441 4.63 -11.37 -22.90
N HIS A 442 4.48 -10.05 -22.83
CA HIS A 442 4.67 -9.16 -23.95
C HIS A 442 5.92 -8.31 -23.77
N LYS A 443 7.01 -8.72 -24.42
CA LYS A 443 8.25 -7.95 -24.38
C LYS A 443 8.13 -6.72 -25.29
N ASP A 444 8.49 -5.54 -24.77
CA ASP A 444 8.54 -4.28 -25.53
C ASP A 444 7.22 -3.91 -26.25
N ILE A 445 6.07 -4.30 -25.70
CA ILE A 445 4.75 -4.03 -26.30
C ILE A 445 4.42 -2.53 -26.33
N THR A 446 3.85 -2.06 -27.44
CA THR A 446 3.36 -0.67 -27.56
C THR A 446 2.00 -0.49 -26.90
N ALA A 447 1.60 0.77 -26.69
CA ALA A 447 0.26 1.08 -26.20
C ALA A 447 -0.81 0.58 -27.19
N GLU A 448 -0.64 0.79 -28.50
CA GLU A 448 -1.62 0.36 -29.50
C GLU A 448 -1.75 -1.16 -29.58
N GLU A 449 -0.63 -1.89 -29.49
CA GLU A 449 -0.60 -3.36 -29.46
C GLU A 449 -1.33 -3.88 -28.21
N LEU A 450 -1.03 -3.30 -27.03
CA LEU A 450 -1.69 -3.69 -25.79
C LEU A 450 -3.20 -3.44 -25.83
N GLU A 451 -3.61 -2.26 -26.31
CA GLU A 451 -5.03 -1.92 -26.48
C GLU A 451 -5.74 -2.91 -27.42
N SER A 452 -5.06 -3.33 -28.50
CA SER A 452 -5.60 -4.31 -29.45
C SER A 452 -5.84 -5.68 -28.81
N VAL A 453 -4.90 -6.15 -27.97
CA VAL A 453 -5.07 -7.42 -27.22
C VAL A 453 -6.19 -7.30 -26.20
N MET A 454 -6.27 -6.19 -25.47
CA MET A 454 -7.29 -5.97 -24.45
C MET A 454 -8.69 -5.85 -25.06
N ALA A 455 -8.82 -5.26 -26.25
CA ALA A 455 -10.07 -5.12 -27.00
C ALA A 455 -10.68 -6.46 -27.47
N LEU A 456 -9.97 -7.58 -27.33
CA LEU A 456 -10.55 -8.91 -27.54
C LEU A 456 -11.59 -9.26 -26.47
N ALA A 457 -11.54 -8.64 -25.28
CA ALA A 457 -12.56 -8.83 -24.25
C ALA A 457 -13.84 -8.05 -24.59
N PRO A 458 -15.04 -8.67 -24.53
CA PRO A 458 -16.30 -8.01 -24.87
C PRO A 458 -16.61 -6.75 -24.07
N GLU A 459 -16.17 -6.70 -22.81
CA GLU A 459 -16.47 -5.63 -21.86
C GLU A 459 -15.34 -4.60 -21.74
N TYR A 460 -14.30 -4.69 -22.57
CA TYR A 460 -13.18 -3.76 -22.51
C TYR A 460 -13.58 -2.34 -22.93
N VAL A 461 -13.07 -1.35 -22.20
CA VAL A 461 -13.23 0.07 -22.54
C VAL A 461 -11.90 0.58 -23.09
N PRO A 462 -11.85 1.04 -24.35
CA PRO A 462 -10.62 1.55 -24.96
C PRO A 462 -9.92 2.63 -24.13
N GLY A 463 -8.59 2.53 -24.03
CA GLY A 463 -7.72 3.46 -23.30
C GLY A 463 -7.47 3.09 -21.84
N GLU A 464 -8.27 2.21 -21.23
CA GLU A 464 -8.11 1.88 -19.80
C GLU A 464 -6.83 1.09 -19.51
N ALA A 465 -6.41 0.20 -20.40
CA ALA A 465 -5.18 -0.57 -20.22
C ALA A 465 -3.96 0.33 -20.21
N TRP A 466 -3.91 1.30 -21.13
CA TRP A 466 -2.84 2.29 -21.16
C TRP A 466 -2.84 3.18 -19.92
N ILE A 467 -4.00 3.72 -19.52
CA ILE A 467 -4.12 4.55 -18.30
C ILE A 467 -3.64 3.78 -17.07
N PHE A 468 -4.03 2.51 -16.96
CA PHE A 468 -3.61 1.64 -15.86
C PHE A 468 -2.09 1.43 -15.83
N CYS A 469 -1.48 1.14 -16.98
CA CYS A 469 -0.02 1.03 -17.10
C CYS A 469 0.68 2.32 -16.69
N GLN A 470 0.19 3.46 -17.17
CA GLN A 470 0.80 4.76 -16.94
C GLN A 470 0.75 5.18 -15.46
N ALA A 471 -0.37 4.95 -14.80
CA ALA A 471 -0.52 5.20 -13.37
C ALA A 471 0.48 4.39 -12.53
N LEU A 472 0.69 3.12 -12.89
CA LEU A 472 1.62 2.24 -12.17
C LEU A 472 3.09 2.48 -12.51
N LYS A 473 3.39 2.98 -13.71
CA LYS A 473 4.76 3.29 -14.16
C LYS A 473 5.28 4.65 -13.71
N GLY A 474 4.42 5.65 -13.58
CA GLY A 474 4.78 7.00 -13.13
C GLY A 474 5.38 7.92 -14.21
N HIS A 475 5.54 7.48 -15.46
CA HIS A 475 6.06 8.30 -16.57
C HIS A 475 5.42 7.93 -17.93
N THR A 476 5.47 8.85 -18.89
CA THR A 476 5.12 8.63 -20.31
C THR A 476 6.30 8.01 -21.07
N GLY A 477 6.05 6.96 -21.85
CA GLY A 477 7.08 6.32 -22.68
C GLY A 477 6.97 4.79 -22.75
N ARG A 478 7.90 4.15 -23.47
CA ARG A 478 7.97 2.69 -23.64
C ARG A 478 8.00 1.97 -22.29
N VAL A 479 7.48 0.74 -22.28
CA VAL A 479 7.53 -0.13 -21.09
C VAL A 479 8.90 -0.81 -21.05
N GLU A 480 9.92 -0.06 -20.67
CA GLU A 480 11.23 -0.64 -20.36
C GLU A 480 11.16 -1.16 -18.91
N SER A 481 11.14 -2.48 -18.78
CA SER A 481 11.06 -3.18 -17.50
C SER A 481 11.92 -4.43 -17.56
N SER A 482 12.55 -4.80 -16.45
CA SER A 482 13.20 -6.10 -16.31
C SER A 482 12.20 -7.26 -16.43
N ARG A 483 10.89 -7.01 -16.28
CA ARG A 483 9.80 -7.97 -16.48
C ARG A 483 8.73 -7.44 -17.43
N SER A 484 8.34 -8.27 -18.40
CA SER A 484 7.28 -7.96 -19.37
C SER A 484 5.92 -7.74 -18.71
N LEU A 485 5.08 -6.91 -19.36
CA LEU A 485 3.64 -6.90 -19.08
C LEU A 485 3.05 -8.26 -19.45
N LEU A 486 2.02 -8.67 -18.72
CA LEU A 486 1.30 -9.90 -19.04
C LEU A 486 -0.14 -9.62 -19.42
N THR A 487 -0.66 -10.34 -20.41
CA THR A 487 -2.11 -10.46 -20.58
C THR A 487 -2.54 -11.89 -20.29
N CYS A 488 -3.75 -12.04 -19.77
CA CYS A 488 -4.38 -13.33 -19.51
C CYS A 488 -5.72 -13.39 -20.24
N LEU A 489 -5.79 -14.25 -21.26
CA LEU A 489 -7.01 -14.51 -22.01
C LEU A 489 -7.75 -15.69 -21.37
N SER A 490 -9.07 -15.53 -21.14
CA SER A 490 -9.91 -16.55 -20.49
C SER A 490 -10.99 -17.05 -21.43
N PHE A 491 -11.16 -18.37 -21.54
CA PHE A 491 -12.14 -19.01 -22.42
C PHE A 491 -12.99 -20.01 -21.65
N THR A 492 -14.31 -20.00 -21.86
CA THR A 492 -15.27 -20.98 -21.29
C THR A 492 -15.82 -21.94 -22.33
N SER A 493 -15.65 -21.63 -23.62
CA SER A 493 -16.17 -22.34 -24.78
C SER A 493 -15.17 -22.23 -25.95
N ASP A 494 -15.37 -23.03 -27.00
CA ASP A 494 -14.62 -22.93 -28.26
C ASP A 494 -15.14 -21.77 -29.12
N GLU A 495 -14.99 -20.55 -28.62
CA GLU A 495 -15.32 -19.33 -29.35
C GLU A 495 -14.03 -18.63 -29.81
N ASP A 496 -14.12 -17.93 -30.94
CA ASP A 496 -12.98 -17.18 -31.53
C ASP A 496 -12.60 -15.92 -30.71
N ARG A 497 -13.22 -15.69 -29.55
CA ARG A 497 -12.95 -14.56 -28.65
C ARG A 497 -12.92 -14.98 -27.18
N PRO A 498 -12.04 -14.39 -26.37
CA PRO A 498 -12.00 -14.64 -24.94
C PRO A 498 -13.22 -14.04 -24.23
N THR A 499 -13.68 -14.71 -23.18
CA THR A 499 -14.69 -14.16 -22.25
C THR A 499 -14.18 -12.97 -21.44
N SER A 500 -12.87 -12.90 -21.20
CA SER A 500 -12.22 -11.75 -20.56
C SER A 500 -10.74 -11.75 -20.86
N VAL A 501 -10.15 -10.56 -20.92
CA VAL A 501 -8.70 -10.34 -20.98
C VAL A 501 -8.31 -9.55 -19.72
N THR A 502 -7.26 -10.01 -19.03
CA THR A 502 -6.73 -9.36 -17.83
C THR A 502 -5.32 -8.87 -18.08
N LEU A 503 -5.05 -7.60 -17.87
CA LEU A 503 -3.70 -7.03 -17.90
C LEU A 503 -3.04 -7.21 -16.53
N HIS A 504 -1.78 -7.62 -16.48
CA HIS A 504 -0.94 -7.66 -15.28
C HIS A 504 0.32 -6.80 -15.48
N VAL A 505 0.56 -5.89 -14.53
CA VAL A 505 1.70 -4.98 -14.51
C VAL A 505 2.60 -5.34 -13.33
N PRO A 506 3.92 -5.56 -13.52
CA PRO A 506 4.85 -5.89 -12.45
C PRO A 506 5.22 -4.62 -11.67
N VAL A 507 4.34 -4.20 -10.74
CA VAL A 507 4.45 -2.91 -10.03
C VAL A 507 5.82 -2.72 -9.38
N ARG A 508 6.36 -3.77 -8.74
CA ARG A 508 7.69 -3.76 -8.10
C ARG A 508 8.84 -3.37 -9.03
N CYS A 509 8.71 -3.53 -10.34
CA CYS A 509 9.73 -3.17 -11.32
C CYS A 509 9.71 -1.68 -11.71
N HIS A 510 8.71 -0.94 -11.25
CA HIS A 510 8.45 0.44 -11.66
C HIS A 510 8.51 1.46 -10.54
N VAL A 511 8.75 1.01 -9.30
CA VAL A 511 8.68 1.81 -8.07
C VAL A 511 9.94 1.60 -7.25
N ARG A 512 10.31 2.60 -6.43
CA ARG A 512 11.51 2.50 -5.59
C ARG A 512 11.26 1.70 -4.32
N ASN A 513 10.02 1.72 -3.84
CA ASN A 513 9.60 1.08 -2.61
C ASN A 513 8.08 0.82 -2.63
N ASP A 514 7.60 -0.01 -1.71
CA ASP A 514 6.17 -0.36 -1.63
C ASP A 514 5.28 0.82 -1.20
N GLN A 515 5.82 1.84 -0.54
CA GLN A 515 5.05 3.07 -0.24
C GLN A 515 4.62 3.76 -1.55
N GLU A 516 5.55 3.91 -2.50
CA GLU A 516 5.28 4.46 -3.82
C GLU A 516 4.32 3.55 -4.63
N ALA A 517 4.46 2.23 -4.52
CA ALA A 517 3.51 1.29 -5.14
C ALA A 517 2.08 1.51 -4.63
N LEU A 518 1.89 1.62 -3.31
CA LEU A 518 0.59 1.83 -2.69
C LEU A 518 -0.02 3.18 -3.13
N GLU A 519 0.80 4.23 -3.18
CA GLU A 519 0.39 5.56 -3.66
C GLU A 519 -0.05 5.56 -5.12
N ARG A 520 0.64 4.82 -6.00
CA ARG A 520 0.26 4.70 -7.42
C ARG A 520 -1.03 3.89 -7.60
N ILE A 521 -1.16 2.78 -6.90
CA ILE A 521 -2.35 1.92 -6.95
C ILE A 521 -3.58 2.65 -6.41
N ARG A 522 -3.42 3.52 -5.40
CA ARG A 522 -4.52 4.33 -4.84
C ARG A 522 -5.33 5.05 -5.91
N PHE A 523 -4.70 5.58 -6.96
CA PHE A 523 -5.40 6.33 -8.00
C PHE A 523 -6.26 5.47 -8.93
N LEU A 524 -6.12 4.14 -8.84
CA LEU A 524 -6.81 3.15 -9.68
C LEU A 524 -7.99 2.48 -8.95
N LEU A 525 -8.19 2.80 -7.68
CA LEU A 525 -9.20 2.19 -6.81
C LEU A 525 -10.19 3.24 -6.33
N ASP A 526 -11.43 2.82 -6.11
CA ASP A 526 -12.39 3.62 -5.35
C ASP A 526 -11.94 3.74 -3.87
N PRO A 527 -12.46 4.72 -3.11
CA PRO A 527 -12.02 4.95 -1.73
C PRO A 527 -12.15 3.74 -0.81
N GLN A 528 -13.18 2.89 -0.98
CA GLN A 528 -13.39 1.72 -0.14
C GLN A 528 -12.37 0.63 -0.48
N ALA A 529 -12.19 0.33 -1.76
CA ALA A 529 -11.18 -0.63 -2.23
C ALA A 529 -9.76 -0.19 -1.82
N HIS A 530 -9.46 1.12 -1.88
CA HIS A 530 -8.19 1.66 -1.42
C HIS A 530 -7.97 1.43 0.08
N MET A 531 -8.95 1.71 0.93
CA MET A 531 -8.85 1.45 2.37
C MET A 531 -8.62 -0.04 2.68
N LEU A 532 -9.30 -0.94 1.96
CA LEU A 532 -9.09 -2.39 2.12
C LEU A 532 -7.68 -2.81 1.72
N LEU A 533 -7.17 -2.31 0.58
CA LEU A 533 -5.81 -2.57 0.15
C LEU A 533 -4.78 -2.05 1.16
N GLU A 534 -4.96 -0.82 1.65
CA GLU A 534 -4.06 -0.23 2.64
C GLU A 534 -4.02 -1.07 3.92
N ARG A 535 -5.17 -1.50 4.44
CA ARG A 535 -5.24 -2.42 5.59
C ARG A 535 -4.54 -3.75 5.31
N ALA A 536 -4.76 -4.35 4.15
CA ALA A 536 -4.15 -5.61 3.75
C ALA A 536 -2.62 -5.51 3.65
N VAL A 537 -2.11 -4.48 2.98
CA VAL A 537 -0.67 -4.22 2.85
C VAL A 537 -0.05 -3.97 4.21
N ARG A 538 -0.70 -3.20 5.09
CA ARG A 538 -0.22 -2.94 6.45
C ARG A 538 -0.21 -4.20 7.32
N ALA A 539 -1.22 -5.05 7.21
CA ALA A 539 -1.30 -6.31 7.95
C ALA A 539 -0.20 -7.30 7.53
N LEU A 540 0.24 -7.23 6.26
CA LEU A 540 1.33 -8.04 5.76
C LEU A 540 2.71 -7.37 5.93
N ALA A 541 2.81 -6.06 6.02
CA ALA A 541 4.10 -5.39 6.14
C ALA A 541 4.79 -5.76 7.47
N HIS A 542 5.99 -6.35 7.38
CA HIS A 542 6.87 -6.59 8.53
C HIS A 542 8.05 -5.62 8.59
N ARG A 543 8.05 -4.65 7.67
CA ARG A 543 9.02 -3.57 7.53
C ARG A 543 8.28 -2.30 7.13
N ARG A 544 8.96 -1.15 7.21
CA ARG A 544 8.43 0.07 6.61
C ARG A 544 8.26 -0.12 5.10
N LEU A 545 7.20 0.44 4.54
CA LEU A 545 6.94 0.35 3.10
C LEU A 545 7.93 1.18 2.28
N ASP A 546 8.61 2.16 2.88
CA ASP A 546 9.59 3.01 2.20
C ASP A 546 11.02 2.46 2.17
N THR A 547 11.30 1.39 2.93
CA THR A 547 12.64 0.79 3.06
C THR A 547 12.94 -0.33 2.07
N GLY A 548 11.96 -0.73 1.25
CA GLY A 548 12.13 -1.81 0.29
C GLY A 548 10.95 -1.93 -0.66
N VAL A 549 11.15 -2.71 -1.72
CA VAL A 549 10.15 -3.02 -2.75
C VAL A 549 10.02 -4.53 -2.87
N GLY A 550 8.81 -5.01 -3.16
CA GLY A 550 8.57 -6.43 -3.44
C GLY A 550 7.33 -7.00 -2.74
N LEU A 551 6.78 -6.30 -1.74
CA LEU A 551 5.55 -6.73 -1.09
C LEU A 551 4.38 -6.74 -2.09
N MET A 552 4.25 -5.70 -2.91
CA MET A 552 3.29 -5.66 -4.02
C MET A 552 3.97 -6.05 -5.33
N GLN A 553 3.86 -7.33 -5.69
CA GLN A 553 4.55 -7.88 -6.84
C GLN A 553 3.91 -7.46 -8.16
N TRP A 554 2.60 -7.63 -8.26
CA TRP A 554 1.82 -7.35 -9.46
C TRP A 554 0.54 -6.62 -9.12
N ALA A 555 0.06 -5.80 -10.06
CA ALA A 555 -1.30 -5.31 -10.07
C ALA A 555 -1.94 -5.71 -11.40
N SER A 556 -3.16 -6.23 -11.37
CA SER A 556 -3.87 -6.62 -12.57
C SER A 556 -5.24 -5.97 -12.68
N MET A 557 -5.70 -5.73 -13.91
CA MET A 557 -7.01 -5.15 -14.18
C MET A 557 -7.76 -5.90 -15.28
N ARG A 558 -9.07 -5.95 -15.13
CA ARG A 558 -10.03 -6.37 -16.15
C ARG A 558 -11.40 -5.75 -15.86
N ARG A 559 -12.26 -5.69 -16.86
CA ARG A 559 -13.68 -5.42 -16.66
C ARG A 559 -14.44 -6.70 -16.32
N GLN A 560 -15.46 -6.55 -15.48
CA GLN A 560 -16.48 -7.55 -15.20
C GLN A 560 -17.82 -6.82 -15.11
N GLY A 561 -18.66 -6.95 -16.14
CA GLY A 561 -19.75 -6.01 -16.40
C GLY A 561 -19.22 -4.58 -16.54
N SER A 562 -19.92 -3.63 -15.91
CA SER A 562 -19.49 -2.22 -15.88
C SER A 562 -18.40 -1.91 -14.85
N GLN A 563 -17.94 -2.89 -14.08
CA GLN A 563 -17.02 -2.66 -12.96
C GLN A 563 -15.58 -3.02 -13.31
N LEU A 564 -14.66 -2.22 -12.79
CA LEU A 564 -13.23 -2.50 -12.88
C LEU A 564 -12.84 -3.43 -11.72
N ARG A 565 -12.37 -4.63 -12.05
CA ARG A 565 -11.82 -5.56 -11.08
C ARG A 565 -10.31 -5.45 -11.07
N THR A 566 -9.77 -4.99 -9.94
CA THR A 566 -8.32 -4.87 -9.71
C THR A 566 -7.85 -5.98 -8.78
N THR A 567 -6.70 -6.60 -9.05
CA THR A 567 -6.10 -7.59 -8.13
C THR A 567 -4.68 -7.21 -7.83
N ILE A 568 -4.33 -7.18 -6.55
CA ILE A 568 -2.96 -6.95 -6.08
C ILE A 568 -2.38 -8.27 -5.59
N TYR A 569 -1.20 -8.60 -6.07
CA TYR A 569 -0.47 -9.81 -5.75
C TYR A 569 0.61 -9.47 -4.72
N LEU A 570 0.57 -10.17 -3.59
CA LEU A 570 1.22 -9.81 -2.34
C LEU A 570 2.21 -10.92 -1.94
N ALA A 571 3.50 -10.60 -1.94
CA ALA A 571 4.51 -11.50 -1.42
C ALA A 571 4.35 -11.65 0.11
N THR A 572 4.77 -12.79 0.64
CA THR A 572 4.79 -12.98 2.10
C THR A 572 6.15 -12.62 2.72
N GLU A 573 7.20 -12.55 1.90
CA GLU A 573 8.58 -12.15 2.24
C GLU A 573 9.23 -13.04 3.32
N ALA A 574 9.06 -14.37 3.22
CA ALA A 574 9.62 -15.32 4.19
C ALA A 574 11.15 -15.28 4.23
N TYR A 575 11.79 -14.98 3.10
CA TYR A 575 13.25 -14.91 2.96
C TYR A 575 13.76 -13.46 2.83
N GLY A 576 12.89 -12.49 3.13
CA GLY A 576 13.19 -11.07 3.13
C GLY A 576 13.12 -10.42 1.75
N LEU A 577 13.66 -9.20 1.67
CA LEU A 577 13.76 -8.47 0.42
C LEU A 577 14.71 -9.19 -0.53
N SER A 578 14.22 -9.52 -1.72
CA SER A 578 15.12 -9.89 -2.80
C SER A 578 16.10 -8.75 -3.05
N ALA A 579 17.37 -9.09 -3.30
CA ALA A 579 18.37 -8.12 -3.74
C ALA A 579 17.92 -7.53 -5.08
N HIS A 580 17.18 -6.43 -5.05
CA HIS A 580 16.69 -5.79 -6.26
C HIS A 580 17.87 -5.26 -7.07
N GLN A 581 17.84 -5.55 -8.37
CA GLN A 581 18.55 -4.79 -9.39
C GLN A 581 18.17 -3.32 -9.24
N GLU A 582 19.17 -2.46 -9.10
CA GLU A 582 19.01 -1.00 -9.08
C GLU A 582 18.06 -0.56 -10.20
N VAL A 583 16.90 0.01 -9.82
CA VAL A 583 16.02 0.66 -10.79
C VAL A 583 16.79 1.85 -11.35
N SER A 584 17.09 1.81 -12.65
CA SER A 584 17.76 2.91 -13.35
C SER A 584 16.98 4.22 -13.15
N PRO A 585 17.66 5.37 -13.01
CA PRO A 585 17.00 6.65 -12.76
C PRO A 585 16.00 6.97 -13.89
N GLN A 586 14.71 6.94 -13.56
CA GLN A 586 13.65 7.32 -14.50
C GLN A 586 13.67 8.84 -14.77
N PRO A 587 13.36 9.29 -16.00
CA PRO A 587 13.09 10.69 -16.30
C PRO A 587 11.81 11.18 -15.59
N GLN A 588 11.68 12.51 -15.50
CA GLN A 588 10.78 13.25 -14.61
C GLN A 588 9.35 12.66 -14.40
N PRO A 589 8.84 12.68 -13.16
CA PRO A 589 7.50 12.19 -12.83
C PRO A 589 6.39 13.06 -13.46
N LEU A 590 5.29 12.41 -13.85
CA LEU A 590 4.05 13.11 -14.21
C LEU A 590 3.45 13.82 -12.99
N LEU A 591 3.08 15.09 -13.15
CA LEU A 591 2.26 15.81 -12.18
C LEU A 591 0.92 15.08 -12.02
N VAL A 592 0.68 14.54 -10.81
CA VAL A 592 -0.48 13.75 -10.35
C VAL A 592 -1.86 14.34 -10.71
N GLY A 593 -1.94 15.63 -11.11
CA GLY A 593 -3.16 16.31 -11.54
C GLY A 593 -3.66 16.01 -12.96
N THR A 594 -2.81 15.50 -13.88
CA THR A 594 -3.23 15.23 -15.27
C THR A 594 -4.01 13.92 -15.42
N ALA A 595 -3.62 12.86 -14.69
CA ALA A 595 -4.29 11.56 -14.74
C ALA A 595 -5.78 11.63 -14.36
N ARG A 596 -6.16 12.48 -13.38
CA ARG A 596 -7.56 12.65 -12.96
C ARG A 596 -8.42 13.38 -14.00
N ARG A 597 -7.84 14.30 -14.79
CA ARG A 597 -8.55 15.00 -15.87
C ARG A 597 -8.75 14.12 -17.09
N GLU A 598 -7.81 13.22 -17.36
CA GLU A 598 -7.94 12.22 -18.44
C GLU A 598 -8.90 11.09 -18.06
N PHE A 599 -8.84 10.59 -16.81
CA PHE A 599 -9.78 9.58 -16.29
C PHE A 599 -11.24 10.06 -16.35
N ASN A 600 -11.52 11.30 -15.94
CA ASN A 600 -12.88 11.86 -16.00
C ASN A 600 -13.32 12.30 -17.41
N ARG A 601 -12.40 12.48 -18.37
CA ARG A 601 -12.74 12.80 -19.77
C ARG A 601 -13.01 11.57 -20.61
N ALA A 602 -12.43 10.42 -20.27
CA ALA A 602 -12.66 9.16 -20.98
C ALA A 602 -13.98 8.46 -20.60
N ILE A 603 -14.65 8.93 -19.54
CA ILE A 603 -15.92 8.37 -19.01
C ILE A 603 -17.15 9.17 -19.52
N VAL A 604 -16.97 10.16 -20.41
CA VAL A 604 -18.06 10.95 -21.02
C VAL A 604 -18.18 10.68 -22.51
#